data_AF-A0A484KDU0-F1
#
_entry.id   AF-A0A484KDU0-F1
#
_cell.length_a   1.000
_cell.length_b   1.000
_cell.length_c   1.000
_cell.angle_alpha   90.00
_cell.angle_beta   90.00
_cell.angle_gamma   90.00
#
_symmetry.space_group_name_H-M   'P 1'
#
loop_
_entity.id
_entity.type
_entity.pdbx_description
1 polymer ?
#
loop_
_entity_poly.entity_id
_entity_poly.type
_entity_poly.pdbx_seq_one_letter_code
_entity_poly.pdbx_strand_id
1 'polypeptide(L)'
;MEKYGMFWKIPKVNDCRICGDPHSRLRFAFVEFSDEYSARGSLNISGTILVFSPLKVLPSKTAILPVNPTFLPRSEDEREMCARTVYCTNIDKKVTQADVKDFFETRCGTVSRLRLLGDQVHSTRIAFV
;
A
#
# COMPACT_ATOMS: atom_id res chain seq x y z
N MET A 1 -31.27 -41.14 -9.36
CA MET A 1 -30.25 -40.96 -8.30
C MET A 1 -29.36 -39.80 -8.70
N GLU A 2 -29.17 -38.87 -7.78
CA GLU A 2 -28.90 -37.45 -8.03
C GLU A 2 -27.55 -37.16 -8.70
N LYS A 3 -27.58 -36.21 -9.63
CA LYS A 3 -26.41 -35.56 -10.22
C LYS A 3 -25.65 -34.83 -9.11
N TYR A 4 -24.37 -35.15 -8.95
CA TYR A 4 -23.39 -34.49 -8.09
C TYR A 4 -23.50 -32.95 -8.17
N GLY A 5 -24.26 -32.37 -7.25
CA GLY A 5 -24.21 -30.96 -6.93
C GLY A 5 -22.93 -30.67 -6.15
N MET A 6 -21.79 -30.63 -6.85
CA MET A 6 -20.59 -30.00 -6.29
C MET A 6 -20.86 -28.50 -6.26
N PHE A 7 -21.39 -28.04 -5.12
CA PHE A 7 -21.37 -26.63 -4.78
C PHE A 7 -19.91 -26.18 -4.82
N TRP A 8 -19.53 -25.47 -5.88
CA TRP A 8 -18.24 -24.78 -5.93
C TRP A 8 -18.28 -23.72 -4.84
N LYS A 9 -17.76 -24.05 -3.65
CA LYS A 9 -17.57 -23.07 -2.59
C LYS A 9 -16.66 -22.00 -3.17
N ILE A 10 -17.21 -20.84 -3.46
CA ILE A 10 -16.42 -19.65 -3.78
C ILE A 10 -15.58 -19.39 -2.52
N PRO A 11 -14.25 -19.40 -2.62
CA PRO A 11 -13.41 -19.18 -1.46
C PRO A 11 -13.71 -17.79 -0.89
N LYS A 12 -14.01 -17.72 0.41
CA LYS A 12 -14.31 -16.46 1.07
C LYS A 12 -12.99 -15.73 1.29
N VAL A 13 -12.91 -14.51 0.77
CA VAL A 13 -11.77 -13.62 0.95
C VAL A 13 -12.10 -12.64 2.07
N ASN A 14 -11.26 -12.59 3.08
CA ASN A 14 -11.39 -11.67 4.22
C ASN A 14 -10.85 -10.28 3.87
N ASP A 15 -9.71 -10.22 3.17
CA ASP A 15 -9.07 -8.97 2.76
C ASP A 15 -8.37 -9.13 1.40
N CYS A 16 -8.38 -8.05 0.61
CA CYS A 16 -7.65 -7.94 -0.64
C CYS A 16 -7.14 -6.50 -0.80
N ARG A 17 -5.83 -6.32 -0.73
CA ARG A 17 -5.19 -5.00 -0.84
C ARG A 17 -4.20 -4.98 -1.98
N ILE A 18 -4.50 -4.19 -3.01
CA ILE A 18 -3.59 -3.96 -4.12
C ILE A 18 -2.65 -2.81 -3.78
N CYS A 19 -1.36 -3.05 -3.95
CA CYS A 19 -0.26 -2.15 -3.69
C CYS A 19 0.47 -1.80 -4.99
N GLY A 20 1.23 -0.71 -4.95
CA GLY A 20 1.97 -0.21 -6.10
C GLY A 20 1.17 0.81 -6.93
N ASP A 21 1.91 1.61 -7.69
CA ASP A 21 1.38 2.69 -8.50
C ASP A 21 0.44 2.17 -9.62
N PRO A 22 -0.73 2.81 -9.86
CA PRO A 22 -1.68 2.41 -10.91
C PRO A 22 -1.10 2.40 -12.33
N HIS A 23 -0.09 3.21 -12.61
CA HIS A 23 0.57 3.33 -13.91
C HIS A 23 1.82 2.43 -14.02
N SER A 24 2.26 1.84 -12.91
CA SER A 24 3.38 0.92 -12.86
C SER A 24 2.98 -0.52 -13.20
N ARG A 25 3.84 -1.23 -13.91
CA ARG A 25 3.70 -2.68 -14.16
C ARG A 25 4.06 -3.52 -12.94
N LEU A 26 4.53 -2.91 -11.85
CA LEU A 26 5.00 -3.59 -10.63
C LEU A 26 3.92 -3.64 -9.52
N ARG A 27 2.63 -3.62 -9.90
CA ARG A 27 1.55 -3.77 -8.91
C ARG A 27 1.53 -5.20 -8.37
N PHE A 28 1.22 -5.30 -7.09
CA PHE A 28 1.09 -6.57 -6.39
C PHE A 28 -0.08 -6.48 -5.43
N ALA A 29 -0.61 -7.61 -4.99
CA ALA A 29 -1.70 -7.63 -4.02
C ALA A 29 -1.41 -8.61 -2.90
N PHE A 30 -1.92 -8.28 -1.71
CA PHE A 30 -2.08 -9.24 -0.62
C PHE A 30 -3.54 -9.68 -0.61
N VAL A 31 -3.76 -10.99 -0.53
CA VAL A 31 -5.10 -11.59 -0.46
C VAL A 31 -5.14 -12.52 0.75
N GLU A 32 -6.05 -12.26 1.68
CA GLU A 32 -6.31 -13.12 2.83
C GLU A 32 -7.58 -13.93 2.57
N PHE A 33 -7.42 -15.26 2.54
CA PHE A 33 -8.54 -16.19 2.49
C PHE A 33 -9.03 -16.50 3.91
N SER A 34 -10.31 -16.88 4.03
CA SER A 34 -10.90 -17.33 5.30
C SER A 34 -10.28 -18.61 5.85
N ASP A 35 -9.63 -19.40 4.99
CA ASP A 35 -9.07 -20.71 5.33
C ASP A 35 -7.78 -21.00 4.54
N GLU A 36 -6.92 -21.83 5.15
CA GLU A 36 -5.62 -22.22 4.59
C GLU A 36 -5.76 -23.02 3.28
N TYR A 37 -6.81 -23.83 3.15
CA TYR A 37 -7.02 -24.68 1.98
C TYR A 37 -7.20 -23.84 0.72
N SER A 38 -8.04 -22.80 0.80
CA SER A 38 -8.24 -21.82 -0.27
C SER A 38 -6.95 -21.06 -0.60
N ALA A 39 -6.21 -20.64 0.43
CA ALA A 39 -4.92 -19.97 0.24
C ALA A 39 -3.90 -20.84 -0.50
N ARG A 40 -3.77 -22.12 -0.11
CA ARG A 40 -2.89 -23.08 -0.78
C ARG A 40 -3.36 -23.41 -2.19
N GLY A 41 -4.67 -23.57 -2.39
CA GLY A 41 -5.26 -23.79 -3.71
C GLY A 41 -4.95 -22.64 -4.68
N SER A 42 -4.89 -21.41 -4.19
CA SER A 42 -4.54 -20.23 -5.00
C SER A 42 -3.12 -20.25 -5.58
N LEU A 43 -2.20 -21.03 -5.01
CA LEU A 43 -0.85 -21.16 -5.57
C LEU A 43 -0.86 -21.85 -6.94
N ASN A 44 -1.84 -22.71 -7.19
CA ASN A 44 -1.95 -23.47 -8.45
C ASN A 44 -2.38 -22.60 -9.64
N ILE A 45 -2.89 -21.38 -9.41
CA ILE A 45 -3.22 -20.43 -10.48
C ILE A 45 -2.04 -19.48 -10.79
N SER A 46 -0.88 -19.68 -10.17
CA SER A 46 0.33 -18.95 -10.56
C SER A 46 0.70 -19.28 -12.02
N GLY A 47 0.95 -18.25 -12.81
CA GLY A 47 1.21 -18.33 -14.25
C GLY A 47 -0.04 -18.13 -15.11
N THR A 48 -1.25 -18.17 -14.55
CA THR A 48 -2.47 -17.85 -15.29
C THR A 48 -2.46 -16.38 -15.72
N ILE A 49 -2.87 -16.12 -16.97
CA ILE A 49 -2.97 -14.75 -17.49
C ILE A 49 -4.13 -14.03 -16.82
N LEU A 50 -3.82 -12.95 -16.11
CA LEU A 50 -4.81 -12.00 -15.61
C LEU A 50 -4.78 -10.76 -16.51
N VAL A 51 -5.84 -10.60 -17.30
CA VAL A 51 -6.01 -9.57 -18.34
C VAL A 51 -4.95 -9.64 -19.45
N PHE A 52 -3.70 -9.24 -19.17
CA PHE A 52 -2.63 -9.16 -20.16
C PHE A 52 -1.28 -9.73 -19.68
N SER A 53 -1.15 -10.13 -18.41
CA SER A 53 0.13 -10.59 -17.85
C SER A 53 -0.05 -11.81 -16.96
N PRO A 54 0.92 -12.74 -16.93
CA PRO A 54 0.86 -13.90 -16.05
C PRO A 54 0.94 -13.45 -14.60
N LEU A 55 0.01 -13.93 -13.78
CA LEU A 55 -0.02 -13.65 -12.35
C LEU A 55 1.03 -14.48 -11.64
N LYS A 56 1.86 -13.88 -10.78
CA LYS A 56 2.73 -14.62 -9.87
C LYS A 56 2.06 -14.71 -8.51
N VAL A 57 1.72 -15.92 -8.07
CA VAL A 57 1.12 -16.15 -6.74
C VAL A 57 2.15 -16.81 -5.85
N LEU A 58 2.39 -16.22 -4.68
CA LEU A 58 3.35 -16.71 -3.69
C LEU A 58 2.73 -16.69 -2.29
N PRO A 59 3.17 -17.56 -1.37
CA PRO A 59 2.83 -17.42 0.04
C PRO A 59 3.29 -16.06 0.58
N SER A 60 2.42 -15.39 1.35
CA SER A 60 2.81 -14.15 2.03
C SER A 60 3.75 -14.45 3.19
N LYS A 61 4.78 -13.61 3.37
CA LYS A 61 5.70 -13.68 4.53
C LYS A 61 5.21 -12.88 5.74
N THR A 62 4.15 -12.10 5.56
CA THR A 62 3.58 -11.22 6.58
C THR A 62 2.06 -11.34 6.57
N ALA A 63 1.43 -11.38 7.74
CA ALA A 63 -0.01 -11.21 7.84
C ALA A 63 -0.41 -9.84 7.27
N ILE A 64 -1.50 -9.80 6.51
CA ILE A 64 -2.11 -8.52 6.13
C ILE A 64 -3.10 -8.15 7.23
N LEU A 65 -2.66 -7.28 8.15
CA LEU A 65 -3.60 -6.69 9.10
C LEU A 65 -4.56 -5.78 8.33
N PRO A 66 -5.88 -5.84 8.62
CA PRO A 66 -6.85 -4.92 8.03
C PRO A 66 -6.38 -3.49 8.26
N VAL A 67 -6.19 -2.75 7.18
CA VAL A 67 -5.96 -1.30 7.30
C VAL A 67 -7.28 -0.70 7.71
N ASN A 68 -7.28 0.12 8.77
CA ASN A 68 -8.45 0.92 9.09
C ASN A 68 -8.78 1.79 7.85
N PRO A 69 -9.93 1.59 7.18
CA PRO A 69 -10.23 2.26 5.91
C PRO A 69 -10.28 3.79 6.04
N THR A 70 -10.45 4.31 7.26
CA THR A 70 -10.42 5.75 7.53
C THR A 70 -9.03 6.39 7.33
N PHE A 71 -7.96 5.59 7.27
CA PHE A 71 -6.60 6.07 6.99
C PHE A 71 -6.22 6.00 5.52
N LEU A 72 -7.06 5.40 4.67
CA LEU A 72 -6.84 5.39 3.23
C LEU A 72 -7.54 6.61 2.59
N PRO A 73 -6.99 7.19 1.52
CA PRO A 73 -7.71 8.18 0.72
C PRO A 73 -9.02 7.59 0.18
N ARG A 74 -10.15 8.22 0.50
CA ARG A 74 -11.51 7.79 0.13
C ARG A 74 -12.10 8.64 -1.00
N SER A 75 -11.65 9.88 -1.18
CA SER A 75 -12.07 10.76 -2.29
C SER A 75 -10.95 11.03 -3.28
N GLU A 76 -11.30 11.50 -4.49
CA GLU A 76 -10.30 11.92 -5.47
C GLU A 76 -9.45 13.09 -4.95
N ASP A 77 -10.05 14.02 -4.20
CA ASP A 77 -9.33 15.11 -3.55
C ASP A 77 -8.31 14.59 -2.53
N GLU A 78 -8.64 13.55 -1.75
CA GLU A 78 -7.69 12.92 -0.82
C GLU A 78 -6.56 12.21 -1.57
N ARG A 79 -6.86 11.58 -2.70
CA ARG A 79 -5.85 10.94 -3.56
C ARG A 79 -4.93 11.97 -4.21
N GLU A 80 -5.49 13.06 -4.71
CA GLU A 80 -4.76 14.20 -5.26
C GLU A 80 -3.84 14.82 -4.20
N MET A 81 -4.36 15.07 -2.99
CA MET A 81 -3.55 15.52 -1.85
C MET A 81 -2.33 14.61 -1.60
N CYS A 82 -2.54 13.29 -1.56
CA CYS A 82 -1.44 12.35 -1.41
C CYS A 82 -0.46 12.37 -2.59
N ALA A 83 -0.94 12.50 -3.83
CA ALA A 83 -0.11 12.46 -5.03
C ALA A 83 0.88 13.64 -5.13
N ARG A 84 0.55 14.78 -4.53
CA ARG A 84 1.43 15.96 -4.46
C ARG A 84 2.08 16.17 -3.08
N THR A 85 2.09 15.14 -2.24
CA THR A 85 2.86 15.12 -0.99
C THR A 85 4.04 14.18 -1.12
N VAL A 86 5.25 14.61 -0.76
CA VAL A 86 6.45 13.76 -0.71
C VAL A 86 6.76 13.32 0.72
N TYR A 87 7.25 12.08 0.86
CA TYR A 87 7.72 11.52 2.12
C TYR A 87 9.24 11.59 2.20
N CYS A 88 9.76 12.36 3.16
CA CYS A 88 11.18 12.55 3.39
C CYS A 88 11.59 11.80 4.66
N THR A 89 12.68 11.04 4.59
CA THR A 89 13.27 10.33 5.74
C THR A 89 14.68 10.80 6.02
N ASN A 90 15.23 10.38 7.16
CA ASN A 90 16.62 10.61 7.52
C ASN A 90 17.01 12.10 7.65
N ILE A 91 16.08 12.92 8.14
CA ILE A 91 16.32 14.35 8.40
C ILE A 91 17.03 14.49 9.75
N ASP A 92 18.15 15.21 9.82
CA ASP A 92 18.89 15.41 11.08
C ASP A 92 18.01 16.13 12.12
N LYS A 93 18.08 15.71 13.38
CA LYS A 93 17.32 16.29 14.50
C LYS A 93 17.51 17.81 14.69
N LYS A 94 18.64 18.36 14.25
CA LYS A 94 18.94 19.80 14.31
C LYS A 94 18.20 20.60 13.24
N VAL A 95 17.75 19.95 12.17
CA VAL A 95 16.99 20.60 11.09
C VAL A 95 15.58 20.92 11.59
N THR A 96 15.19 22.18 11.43
CA THR A 96 13.89 22.71 11.82
C THR A 96 12.88 22.59 10.69
N GLN A 97 11.59 22.78 11.00
CA GLN A 97 10.54 22.84 9.98
C GLN A 97 10.77 23.99 8.99
N ALA A 98 11.34 25.12 9.44
CA ALA A 98 11.67 26.25 8.58
C ALA A 98 12.77 25.86 7.59
N ASP A 99 13.83 25.20 8.05
CA ASP A 99 14.93 24.76 7.18
C ASP A 99 14.44 23.81 6.07
N VAL A 100 13.55 22.85 6.42
CA VAL A 100 12.95 21.95 5.42
C VAL A 100 12.06 22.73 4.45
N LYS A 101 11.23 23.66 4.93
CA LYS A 101 10.36 24.48 4.09
C LYS A 101 11.19 25.29 3.10
N ASP A 102 12.17 26.05 3.58
CA ASP A 102 13.06 26.88 2.77
C ASP A 102 13.85 26.05 1.76
N PHE A 103 14.28 24.84 2.16
CA PHE A 103 14.97 23.90 1.26
C PHE A 103 14.11 23.57 0.03
N PHE A 104 12.83 23.25 0.23
CA PHE A 104 11.91 22.90 -0.85
C PHE A 104 11.43 24.14 -1.61
N GLU A 105 11.10 25.24 -0.94
CA GLU A 105 10.64 26.47 -1.60
C GLU A 105 11.70 27.06 -2.54
N THR A 106 12.97 27.01 -2.14
CA THR A 106 14.08 27.51 -2.96
C THR A 106 14.33 26.66 -4.21
N ARG A 107 14.01 25.35 -4.18
CA ARG A 107 14.41 24.39 -5.23
C ARG A 107 13.25 23.87 -6.08
N CYS A 108 12.06 23.77 -5.50
CA CYS A 108 10.93 23.03 -6.05
C CYS A 108 9.66 23.89 -6.17
N GLY A 109 9.65 25.08 -5.58
CA GLY A 109 8.49 25.98 -5.56
C GLY A 109 7.71 25.92 -4.24
N THR A 110 6.63 26.69 -4.17
CA THR A 110 5.88 26.97 -2.93
C THR A 110 5.43 25.70 -2.20
N VAL A 111 5.68 25.65 -0.89
CA VAL A 111 5.26 24.53 -0.04
C VAL A 111 3.94 24.86 0.65
N SER A 112 2.88 24.17 0.24
CA SER A 112 1.52 24.38 0.76
C SER A 112 1.32 23.84 2.18
N ARG A 113 1.94 22.70 2.52
CA ARG A 113 1.80 22.06 3.83
C ARG A 113 3.09 21.33 4.18
N LEU A 114 3.48 21.36 5.45
CA LEU A 114 4.65 20.63 5.92
C LEU A 114 4.37 20.06 7.30
N ARG A 115 4.64 18.76 7.48
CA ARG A 115 4.57 18.08 8.77
C ARG A 115 5.87 17.37 9.06
N LEU A 116 6.68 17.94 9.96
CA LEU A 116 7.90 17.33 10.46
C LEU A 116 7.57 16.49 11.70
N LEU A 117 7.97 15.22 11.69
CA LEU A 117 7.73 14.27 12.77
C LEU A 117 9.05 13.73 13.30
N GLY A 118 9.16 13.63 14.61
CA GLY A 118 10.31 13.03 15.30
C GLY A 118 10.10 13.05 16.81
N ASP A 119 10.92 12.29 17.52
CA ASP A 119 10.89 12.21 18.98
C ASP A 119 12.28 12.51 19.58
N GLN A 120 12.39 12.43 20.91
CA GLN A 120 13.65 12.63 21.62
C GLN A 120 14.56 11.39 21.57
N VAL A 121 14.07 10.23 21.12
CA VAL A 121 14.82 8.97 21.12
C VAL A 121 15.66 8.82 19.85
N HIS A 122 15.07 9.06 18.67
CA HIS A 122 15.70 8.76 17.37
C HIS A 122 16.58 9.90 16.88
N SER A 123 17.80 9.64 16.38
CA SER A 123 18.69 10.70 15.89
C SER A 123 18.17 11.46 14.66
N THR A 124 17.18 10.88 13.96
CA THR A 124 16.61 11.41 12.71
C THR A 124 15.10 11.61 12.80
N ARG A 125 14.59 12.42 11.87
CA ARG A 125 13.19 12.80 11.71
C ARG A 125 12.68 12.40 10.33
N ILE A 126 11.37 12.43 10.18
CA ILE A 126 10.68 12.24 8.90
C ILE A 126 9.79 13.45 8.61
N ALA A 127 9.54 13.76 7.35
CA ALA A 127 8.64 14.86 6.97
C ALA A 127 7.67 14.43 5.87
N PHE A 128 6.51 15.06 5.87
CA PHE A 128 5.59 15.12 4.74
C PHE A 128 5.56 16.55 4.25
N VAL A 129 5.86 16.77 2.97
CA VAL A 129 5.96 18.09 2.31
C VAL A 129 5.04 18.13 1.11
#